data_AF-A0A9E1VHJ0-F1
#
_entry.id   AF-A0A9E1VHJ0-F1
#
_cell.length_a   1.000
_cell.length_b   1.000
_cell.length_c   1.000
_cell.angle_alpha   90.00
_cell.angle_beta   90.00
_cell.angle_gamma   90.00
#
_symmetry.space_group_name_H-M   'P 1'
#
loop_
_entity.id
_entity.type
_entity.pdbx_description
1 polymer ?
#
loop_
_entity_poly.entity_id
_entity_poly.type
_entity_poly.pdbx_seq_one_letter_code
_entity_poly.pdbx_strand_id
1 'polypeptide(L)'
;MTTAEATTPDSADPAIPLIARLPKRRDFLRIAATKRRWAAPGLVLQTAPIPDDAEMRAGTIRVGFTATRKIGNAVVRNRARRRLRAAVREIIPTRARPDLDYVLIARAATGGRTYAALRDDLVTALDRCDALAGNEGSQT
;
A
#
# COMPACT_ATOMS: atom_id res chain seq x y z
N MET A 1 8.54 -51.81 3.94
CA MET A 1 7.51 -51.29 4.87
C MET A 1 8.13 -50.07 5.53
N THR A 2 7.78 -48.86 5.07
CA THR A 2 6.76 -47.97 5.69
C THR A 2 7.43 -47.18 6.83
N THR A 3 7.62 -45.86 6.83
CA THR A 3 7.00 -44.74 6.12
C THR A 3 7.90 -43.51 6.21
N ALA A 4 7.88 -42.68 5.17
CA ALA A 4 8.45 -41.34 5.15
C ALA A 4 7.72 -40.44 6.14
N GLU A 5 8.44 -39.85 7.10
CA GLU A 5 7.89 -38.82 7.97
C GLU A 5 8.00 -37.46 7.26
N ALA A 6 6.88 -37.07 6.65
CA ALA A 6 6.69 -35.74 6.11
C ALA A 6 6.84 -34.72 7.25
N THR A 7 7.85 -33.86 7.16
CA THR A 7 7.92 -32.65 7.98
C THR A 7 6.85 -31.68 7.47
N THR A 8 5.76 -31.62 8.22
CA THR A 8 4.73 -30.57 8.17
C THR A 8 5.35 -29.23 8.55
N PRO A 9 5.27 -28.16 7.72
CA PRO A 9 5.42 -26.81 8.22
C PRO A 9 4.04 -26.27 8.58
N ASP A 10 3.62 -26.50 9.83
CA ASP A 10 2.49 -25.81 10.44
C ASP A 10 3.00 -25.12 11.72
N SER A 11 3.13 -23.80 11.65
CA SER A 11 3.12 -22.86 12.78
C SER A 11 3.23 -21.44 12.23
N ALA A 12 2.07 -20.87 11.88
CA ALA A 12 1.78 -19.44 11.89
C ALA A 12 2.92 -18.48 11.49
N ASP A 13 3.28 -18.45 10.21
CA ASP A 13 3.87 -17.23 9.62
C ASP A 13 2.87 -16.09 9.87
N PRO A 14 3.27 -14.89 10.36
CA PRO A 14 2.35 -13.77 10.43
C PRO A 14 1.90 -13.49 9.00
N ALA A 15 0.65 -13.85 8.70
CA ALA A 15 0.13 -13.92 7.35
C ALA A 15 0.41 -12.59 6.63
N ILE A 16 1.43 -12.59 5.75
CA ILE A 16 1.83 -11.40 5.01
C ILE A 16 0.56 -10.87 4.35
N PRO A 17 0.11 -9.65 4.66
CA PRO A 17 -1.19 -9.19 4.21
C PRO A 17 -1.20 -9.16 2.68
N LEU A 18 -2.23 -9.79 2.11
CA LEU A 18 -2.36 -9.89 0.67
C LEU A 18 -2.63 -8.50 0.11
N ILE A 19 -1.76 -8.00 -0.78
CA ILE A 19 -2.02 -6.73 -1.47
C ILE A 19 -2.97 -7.01 -2.64
N ALA A 20 -4.21 -6.54 -2.51
CA ALA A 20 -5.19 -6.52 -3.58
C ALA A 20 -5.22 -5.16 -4.28
N ARG A 21 -5.64 -5.15 -5.55
CA ARG A 21 -5.89 -3.91 -6.28
C ARG A 21 -7.25 -3.34 -5.88
N LEU A 22 -7.32 -2.05 -5.60
CA LEU A 22 -8.59 -1.36 -5.43
C LEU A 22 -9.35 -1.28 -6.78
N PRO A 23 -10.51 -1.94 -6.95
CA PRO A 23 -11.09 -2.14 -8.27
C PRO A 23 -12.17 -1.11 -8.64
N LYS A 24 -13.00 -0.67 -7.69
CA LYS A 24 -14.22 0.11 -8.00
C LYS A 24 -13.94 1.60 -7.95
N ARG A 25 -14.43 2.34 -8.96
CA ARG A 25 -14.35 3.83 -8.98
C ARG A 25 -14.99 4.46 -7.74
N ARG A 26 -16.07 3.86 -7.22
CA ARG A 26 -16.73 4.27 -5.96
C ARG A 26 -15.74 4.35 -4.79
N ASP A 27 -14.84 3.39 -4.68
CA ASP A 27 -13.85 3.35 -3.60
C ASP A 27 -12.83 4.48 -3.74
N PHE A 28 -12.37 4.78 -4.96
CA PHE A 28 -11.48 5.92 -5.21
C PHE A 28 -12.12 7.24 -4.81
N LEU A 29 -13.41 7.43 -5.12
CA LEU A 29 -14.14 8.66 -4.75
C LEU A 29 -14.35 8.75 -3.24
N ARG A 30 -14.70 7.64 -2.58
CA ARG A 30 -14.83 7.56 -1.12
C ARG A 30 -13.54 7.99 -0.43
N ILE A 31 -12.40 7.39 -0.83
CA ILE A 31 -11.08 7.67 -0.24
C ILE A 31 -10.67 9.12 -0.49
N ALA A 32 -10.95 9.66 -1.69
CA ALA A 32 -10.69 11.06 -1.97
C ALA A 32 -11.52 12.02 -1.11
N ALA A 33 -12.71 11.60 -0.65
CA ALA A 33 -13.60 12.40 0.20
C ALA A 33 -13.21 12.38 1.69
N THR A 34 -12.48 11.37 2.16
CA THR A 34 -12.17 11.14 3.60
C THR A 34 -11.22 12.18 4.21
N LYS A 35 -10.68 13.11 3.40
CA LYS A 35 -9.70 14.17 3.76
C LYS A 35 -8.41 13.70 4.46
N ARG A 36 -8.28 12.43 4.84
CA ARG A 36 -7.06 11.81 5.38
C ARG A 36 -6.07 11.55 4.25
N ARG A 37 -5.18 12.53 4.04
CA ARG A 37 -4.17 12.51 2.98
C ARG A 37 -2.88 13.20 3.40
N TRP A 38 -1.77 12.74 2.84
CA TRP A 38 -0.48 13.41 2.96
C TRP A 38 0.21 13.55 1.61
N ALA A 39 0.73 14.75 1.34
CA ALA A 39 1.44 15.05 0.10
C ALA A 39 2.96 15.05 0.34
N ALA A 40 3.58 13.89 0.14
CA ALA A 40 5.03 13.79 0.10
C ALA A 40 5.60 14.35 -1.23
N PRO A 41 6.91 14.63 -1.33
CA PRO A 41 7.51 15.13 -2.56
C PRO A 41 7.34 14.18 -3.76
N GLY A 42 7.48 12.87 -3.55
CA GLY A 42 7.39 11.85 -4.59
C GLY A 42 6.01 11.22 -4.78
N LEU A 43 5.06 11.42 -3.88
CA LEU A 43 3.70 10.84 -3.99
C LEU A 43 2.71 11.58 -3.09
N VAL A 44 1.41 11.41 -3.35
CA VAL A 44 0.36 11.73 -2.37
C VAL A 44 -0.28 10.42 -1.94
N LEU A 45 -0.39 10.22 -0.63
CA LEU A 45 -1.13 9.11 -0.04
C LEU A 45 -2.50 9.61 0.38
N GLN A 46 -3.55 8.85 0.06
CA GLN A 46 -4.88 9.00 0.62
C GLN A 46 -5.28 7.69 1.27
N THR A 47 -5.97 7.78 2.40
CA THR A 47 -6.41 6.60 3.15
C THR A 47 -7.86 6.75 3.60
N ALA A 48 -8.56 5.63 3.74
CA ALA A 48 -9.87 5.58 4.36
C ALA A 48 -10.10 4.21 4.99
N PRO A 49 -10.95 4.09 6.01
CA PRO A 49 -11.41 2.79 6.48
C PRO A 49 -11.96 1.93 5.35
N ILE A 50 -11.68 0.64 5.42
CA ILE A 50 -12.33 -0.37 4.59
C ILE A 50 -13.83 -0.35 4.97
N PRO A 51 -14.76 -0.29 3.99
CA PRO A 51 -16.18 -0.31 4.29
C PRO A 51 -16.63 -1.71 4.71
N ASP A 52 -17.63 -1.79 5.57
CA ASP A 52 -18.10 -3.05 6.16
C ASP A 52 -18.66 -4.03 5.11
N ASP A 53 -19.15 -3.53 3.97
CA ASP A 53 -19.65 -4.32 2.84
C ASP A 53 -18.54 -4.84 1.90
N ALA A 54 -17.27 -4.65 2.26
CA ALA A 54 -16.16 -5.13 1.45
C ALA A 54 -16.01 -6.66 1.52
N GLU A 55 -16.46 -7.36 0.47
CA GLU A 55 -16.15 -8.78 0.26
C GLU A 55 -14.66 -8.97 -0.05
N MET A 56 -13.85 -9.17 0.98
CA MET A 56 -12.42 -9.43 0.88
C MET A 56 -11.94 -10.34 2.01
N ARG A 57 -10.87 -11.09 1.76
CA ARG A 57 -10.26 -11.92 2.81
C ARG A 57 -9.73 -11.03 3.93
N ALA A 58 -9.96 -11.44 5.18
CA ALA A 58 -9.37 -10.78 6.34
C ALA A 58 -7.84 -10.63 6.16
N GLY A 59 -7.30 -9.48 6.57
CA GLY A 59 -5.88 -9.16 6.39
C GLY A 59 -5.47 -8.78 4.96
N THR A 60 -6.40 -8.64 4.01
CA THR A 60 -6.09 -8.09 2.68
C THR A 60 -5.97 -6.58 2.75
N ILE A 61 -4.93 -5.99 2.15
CA ILE A 61 -4.80 -4.53 1.99
C ILE A 61 -5.11 -4.16 0.55
N ARG A 62 -6.03 -3.21 0.32
CA ARG A 62 -6.35 -2.76 -1.05
C ARG A 62 -5.62 -1.48 -1.39
N VAL A 63 -4.95 -1.49 -2.54
CA VAL A 63 -4.16 -0.35 -3.02
C VAL A 63 -4.60 0.10 -4.41
N GLY A 64 -4.90 1.38 -4.53
CA GLY A 64 -5.16 2.09 -5.78
C GLY A 64 -3.96 2.93 -6.22
N PHE A 65 -3.75 3.03 -7.53
CA PHE A 65 -2.70 3.88 -8.11
C PHE A 65 -3.29 4.86 -9.11
N THR A 66 -3.01 6.14 -8.91
CA THR A 66 -3.45 7.21 -9.80
C THR A 66 -2.24 7.92 -10.40
N ALA A 67 -2.20 8.04 -11.72
CA ALA A 67 -1.19 8.80 -12.45
C ALA A 67 -1.90 9.68 -13.47
N THR A 68 -1.98 10.98 -13.20
CA THR A 68 -2.73 11.93 -14.02
C THR A 68 -1.94 12.31 -15.28
N ARG A 69 -2.61 12.84 -16.32
CA ARG A 69 -1.92 13.37 -17.52
C ARG A 69 -0.97 14.53 -17.18
N LYS A 70 -1.17 15.21 -16.04
CA LYS A 70 -0.38 16.36 -15.59
C LYS A 70 1.08 16.01 -15.29
N ILE A 71 1.40 14.76 -14.99
CA ILE A 71 2.79 14.36 -14.64
C ILE A 71 3.63 14.02 -15.87
N GLY A 72 3.04 13.97 -17.07
CA GLY A 72 3.73 13.72 -18.33
C GLY A 72 3.03 12.72 -19.25
N ASN A 73 3.78 12.26 -20.26
CA ASN A 73 3.31 11.33 -21.28
C ASN A 73 3.03 9.91 -20.72
N ALA A 74 2.59 8.99 -21.58
CA ALA A 74 2.29 7.61 -21.18
C ALA A 74 3.51 6.89 -20.55
N VAL A 75 4.72 7.13 -21.05
CA VAL A 75 5.95 6.51 -20.55
C VAL A 75 6.26 6.99 -19.14
N VAL A 76 6.18 8.30 -18.89
CA VAL A 76 6.41 8.88 -17.55
C VAL A 76 5.39 8.36 -16.55
N ARG A 77 4.10 8.31 -16.93
CA ARG A 77 3.03 7.78 -16.08
C ARG A 77 3.22 6.30 -15.76
N ASN A 78 3.59 5.50 -16.76
CA ASN A 78 3.84 4.07 -16.59
C ASN A 78 5.05 3.82 -15.71
N ARG A 79 6.14 4.57 -15.88
CA ARG A 79 7.32 4.53 -15.01
C ARG A 79 6.94 4.86 -13.57
N ALA A 80 6.21 5.96 -13.35
CA ALA A 80 5.75 6.34 -12.01
C ALA A 80 4.89 5.24 -11.36
N ARG A 81 3.93 4.67 -12.10
CA ARG A 81 3.09 3.57 -11.59
C ARG A 81 3.90 2.31 -11.26
N ARG A 82 4.89 1.95 -12.08
CA ARG A 82 5.80 0.83 -11.80
C ARG A 82 6.61 1.06 -10.52
N ARG A 83 7.17 2.26 -10.34
CA ARG A 83 7.93 2.64 -9.14
C ARG A 83 7.07 2.61 -7.87
N LEU A 84 5.86 3.17 -7.94
CA LEU A 84 4.92 3.13 -6.81
C LEU A 84 4.52 1.70 -6.44
N ARG A 85 4.29 0.82 -7.44
CA ARG A 85 3.98 -0.59 -7.19
C ARG A 85 5.13 -1.32 -6.48
N ALA A 86 6.38 -1.04 -6.88
CA ALA A 86 7.55 -1.62 -6.23
C ALA A 86 7.63 -1.18 -4.75
N ALA A 87 7.54 0.13 -4.49
CA ALA A 87 7.57 0.66 -3.12
C ALA A 87 6.41 0.12 -2.26
N VAL A 88 5.21 0.02 -2.82
CA VAL A 88 4.04 -0.56 -2.14
C VAL A 88 4.28 -2.02 -1.77
N ARG A 89 4.76 -2.84 -2.71
CA ARG A 89 5.00 -4.27 -2.47
C ARG A 89 6.01 -4.51 -1.34
N GLU A 90 6.96 -3.58 -1.20
CA GLU A 90 8.00 -3.66 -0.18
C GLU A 90 7.52 -3.17 1.20
N ILE A 91 6.79 -2.05 1.24
CA ILE A 91 6.50 -1.33 2.50
C ILE A 91 5.14 -1.68 3.08
N ILE A 92 4.10 -1.77 2.25
CA ILE A 92 2.72 -1.94 2.73
C ILE A 92 2.55 -3.20 3.58
N PRO A 93 3.11 -4.37 3.23
CA PRO A 93 2.83 -5.57 3.98
C PRO A 93 3.33 -5.58 5.42
N THR A 94 4.36 -4.77 5.71
CA THR A 94 5.02 -4.75 7.02
C THR A 94 4.74 -3.47 7.80
N ARG A 95 4.41 -2.37 7.12
CA ARG A 95 4.28 -1.05 7.75
C ARG A 95 2.89 -0.46 7.71
N ALA A 96 1.98 -0.93 6.87
CA ALA A 96 0.66 -0.31 6.71
C ALA A 96 -0.40 -1.02 7.54
N ARG A 97 -1.34 -0.27 8.12
CA ARG A 97 -2.46 -0.87 8.83
C ARG A 97 -3.37 -1.67 7.88
N PRO A 98 -3.84 -2.86 8.29
CA PRO A 98 -4.70 -3.71 7.47
C PRO A 98 -6.16 -3.26 7.40
N ASP A 99 -6.60 -2.33 8.24
CA ASP A 99 -7.99 -1.83 8.32
C ASP A 99 -8.29 -0.65 7.38
N LEU A 100 -7.31 -0.23 6.57
CA LEU A 100 -7.42 0.92 5.68
C LEU A 100 -7.24 0.53 4.21
N ASP A 101 -7.96 1.24 3.34
CA ASP A 101 -7.69 1.30 1.91
C ASP A 101 -6.73 2.43 1.59
N TYR A 102 -5.82 2.19 0.64
CA TYR A 102 -4.78 3.13 0.25
C TYR A 102 -4.91 3.55 -1.20
N VAL A 103 -4.79 4.84 -1.49
CA VAL A 103 -4.64 5.36 -2.86
C VAL A 103 -3.37 6.18 -2.95
N LEU A 104 -2.45 5.74 -3.81
CA LEU A 104 -1.22 6.46 -4.11
C LEU A 104 -1.40 7.25 -5.41
N ILE A 105 -1.18 8.55 -5.33
CA ILE A 105 -1.21 9.46 -6.48
C ILE A 105 0.22 9.83 -6.82
N ALA A 106 0.64 9.49 -8.04
CA ALA A 106 1.93 9.89 -8.57
C ALA A 106 2.02 11.41 -8.79
N ARG A 107 3.16 11.98 -8.44
CA ARG A 107 3.55 13.37 -8.73
C ARG A 107 4.55 13.40 -9.89
N ALA A 108 4.84 14.59 -10.42
CA ALA A 108 5.85 14.76 -11.47
C ALA A 108 7.23 14.23 -11.03
N ALA A 109 7.59 14.42 -9.76
CA ALA A 109 8.85 13.95 -9.20
C ALA A 109 8.96 12.42 -9.06
N THR A 110 7.85 11.66 -9.05
CA THR A 110 7.86 10.20 -8.78
C THR A 110 8.78 9.44 -9.75
N GLY A 111 8.79 9.85 -11.02
CA GLY A 111 9.52 9.15 -12.08
C GLY A 111 11.04 9.33 -12.05
N GLY A 112 11.51 10.47 -11.53
CA GLY A 112 12.94 10.85 -11.51
C GLY A 112 13.60 10.82 -10.13
N ARG A 113 12.81 10.75 -9.05
CA ARG A 113 13.33 10.65 -7.68
C ARG A 113 14.05 9.32 -7.45
N THR A 114 15.08 9.30 -6.60
CA THR A 114 15.75 8.06 -6.20
C THR A 114 14.77 7.08 -5.56
N TYR A 115 15.05 5.78 -5.65
CA TYR A 115 14.14 4.77 -5.09
C TYR A 115 14.09 4.85 -3.56
N ALA A 116 15.24 5.06 -2.90
CA ALA A 116 15.32 5.26 -1.46
C ALA A 116 14.42 6.42 -0.99
N ALA A 117 14.54 7.60 -1.61
CA ALA A 117 13.71 8.74 -1.23
C ALA A 117 12.21 8.51 -1.52
N LEU A 118 11.86 7.69 -2.51
CA LEU A 118 10.46 7.31 -2.77
C LEU A 118 9.91 6.38 -1.68
N ARG A 119 10.75 5.48 -1.13
CA ARG A 119 10.40 4.63 0.01
C ARG A 119 10.17 5.48 1.26
N ASP A 120 11.09 6.40 1.54
CA ASP A 120 11.00 7.29 2.71
C ASP A 120 9.77 8.19 2.62
N ASP A 121 9.45 8.69 1.42
CA ASP A 121 8.22 9.45 1.16
C ASP A 121 6.97 8.62 1.48
N LEU A 122 6.95 7.32 1.15
CA LEU A 122 5.81 6.44 1.45
C LEU A 122 5.69 6.17 2.96
N VAL A 123 6.79 5.86 3.63
CA VAL A 123 6.82 5.64 5.09
C VAL A 123 6.36 6.90 5.82
N THR A 124 6.90 8.06 5.44
CA THR A 124 6.49 9.36 5.99
C THR A 124 5.00 9.61 5.75
N ALA A 125 4.49 9.28 4.56
CA ALA A 125 3.07 9.48 4.26
C ALA A 125 2.16 8.57 5.09
N LEU A 126 2.57 7.32 5.35
CA LEU A 126 1.86 6.40 6.23
C LEU A 126 1.81 6.94 7.67
N ASP A 127 2.96 7.37 8.20
CA ASP A 127 3.08 7.98 9.53
C ASP A 127 2.18 9.20 9.68
N ARG A 128 2.26 10.14 8.74
CA ARG A 128 1.44 11.37 8.75
C ARG A 128 -0.05 11.14 8.53
N CYS A 129 -0.43 9.99 7.98
CA CYS A 129 -1.83 9.59 7.83
C CYS A 129 -2.33 8.73 9.00
N ASP A 130 -1.53 8.50 10.04
CA ASP A 130 -1.83 7.59 11.14
C ASP A 130 -2.24 6.19 10.61
N ALA A 131 -1.46 5.76 9.61
CA ALA A 131 -1.68 4.55 8.83
C ALA A 131 -0.54 3.54 8.97
N LEU A 132 0.37 3.76 9.94
CA LEU A 132 1.36 2.77 10.31
C LEU A 132 0.72 1.64 11.10
N ALA A 133 1.02 0.39 10.74
CA ALA A 133 0.68 -0.75 11.58
C ALA A 133 1.31 -0.53 12.95
N GLY A 134 0.51 -0.69 14.01
CA GLY A 134 1.05 -0.69 15.36
C GLY A 134 2.10 -1.79 15.45
N ASN A 135 3.30 -1.46 15.90
CA ASN A 135 4.30 -2.47 16.24
C ASN A 135 3.77 -3.25 17.45
N GLU A 136 2.94 -4.27 17.24
CA GLU A 136 2.77 -5.35 18.22
C GLU A 136 4.06 -6.18 18.21
N GLY A 137 5.11 -5.63 18.82
CA GLY A 137 6.43 -6.24 18.79
C GLY A 137 7.56 -5.29 19.18
N SER A 138 7.50 -4.72 20.38
CA SER A 138 8.62 -4.39 21.29
C SER A 138 8.03 -3.54 22.43
N GLN A 139 8.17 -3.78 23.73
CA GLN A 139 8.90 -4.75 24.56
C GLN A 139 8.44 -4.39 26.01
N THR A 140 8.09 -5.34 26.85
CA THR A 140 8.22 -5.25 28.33
C THR A 140 8.64 -6.63 28.82
#